data_AF-A0A2H0QD94-F1
#
_entry.id   AF-A0A2H0QD94-F1
#
_cell.length_a   1.000
_cell.length_b   1.000
_cell.length_c   1.000
_cell.angle_alpha   90.00
_cell.angle_beta   90.00
_cell.angle_gamma   90.00
#
_symmetry.space_group_name_H-M   'P 1'
#
loop_
_entity.id
_entity.type
_entity.pdbx_description
1 polymer ?
#
loop_
_entity_poly.entity_id
_entity_poly.type
_entity_poly.pdbx_seq_one_letter_code
_entity_poly.pdbx_strand_id
1 'polypeptide(L)'
;MNFPLFKLLASGVSMRRCAKILNIHRITVKRKLHFLALKARLDQARLLRSLQSDRVLEMQFDDLITSHHSKLKPLSISAAV
;
A
#
# COMPACT_ATOMS: atom_id res chain seq x y z
N MET A 1 0.57 -16.15 -8.34
CA MET A 1 0.53 -15.00 -7.40
C MET A 1 -0.46 -15.33 -6.28
N ASN A 2 -0.15 -15.13 -4.99
CA ASN A 2 -1.13 -15.32 -3.90
C ASN A 2 -2.14 -14.15 -3.91
N PHE A 3 -2.97 -14.15 -4.94
CA PHE A 3 -4.02 -13.17 -5.19
C PHE A 3 -4.95 -12.95 -3.99
N PRO A 4 -5.33 -13.99 -3.21
CA PRO A 4 -6.26 -13.80 -2.09
C PRO A 4 -5.70 -12.93 -0.96
N LEU A 5 -4.43 -13.14 -0.56
CA LEU A 5 -3.86 -12.38 0.57
C LEU A 5 -3.62 -10.91 0.20
N PHE A 6 -3.14 -10.65 -1.01
CA PHE A 6 -2.97 -9.29 -1.52
C PHE A 6 -4.30 -8.53 -1.50
N LYS A 7 -5.37 -9.14 -2.05
CA LYS A 7 -6.71 -8.53 -2.07
C LYS A 7 -7.21 -8.22 -0.66
N LEU A 8 -7.12 -9.17 0.26
CA LEU A 8 -7.58 -8.96 1.64
C LEU A 8 -6.84 -7.80 2.30
N LEU A 9 -5.51 -7.74 2.17
CA LEU A 9 -4.70 -6.66 2.74
C LEU A 9 -5.01 -5.31 2.10
N ALA A 10 -5.17 -5.26 0.77
CA ALA A 10 -5.55 -4.06 0.04
C ALA A 10 -6.97 -3.56 0.41
N SER A 11 -7.88 -4.47 0.78
CA SER A 11 -9.21 -4.15 1.30
C SER A 11 -9.23 -3.77 2.78
N GLY A 12 -8.07 -3.52 3.41
CA GLY A 12 -7.98 -3.10 4.82
C GLY A 12 -8.20 -4.23 5.84
N VAL A 13 -8.23 -5.50 5.41
CA VAL A 13 -8.42 -6.62 6.33
C VAL A 13 -7.16 -6.82 7.18
N SER A 14 -7.33 -6.88 8.51
CA SER A 14 -6.20 -7.09 9.43
C SER A 14 -5.47 -8.40 9.15
N MET A 15 -4.14 -8.43 9.36
CA MET A 15 -3.32 -9.65 9.18
C MET A 15 -3.84 -10.85 9.99
N ARG A 16 -4.41 -10.60 11.19
CA ARG A 16 -5.06 -11.64 12.01
C ARG A 16 -6.28 -12.21 11.31
N ARG A 17 -7.14 -11.37 10.73
CA ARG A 17 -8.33 -11.81 10.01
C ARG A 17 -7.96 -12.50 8.69
N CYS A 18 -6.95 -12.02 7.97
CA CYS A 18 -6.41 -12.71 6.79
C CYS A 18 -5.94 -14.13 7.12
N ALA A 19 -5.22 -14.31 8.23
CA ALA A 19 -4.76 -15.63 8.69
C ALA A 19 -5.93 -16.59 8.95
N LYS A 20 -7.01 -16.11 9.57
CA LYS A 20 -8.24 -16.89 9.80
C LYS A 20 -8.97 -17.23 8.50
N ILE A 21 -9.18 -16.24 7.62
CA ILE A 21 -9.90 -16.43 6.35
C ILE A 21 -9.19 -17.43 5.45
N LEU A 22 -7.86 -17.34 5.36
CA LEU A 22 -7.06 -18.20 4.49
C LEU A 22 -6.58 -19.49 5.16
N ASN A 23 -6.95 -19.70 6.44
CA ASN A 23 -6.48 -20.82 7.26
C ASN A 23 -4.95 -21.03 7.20
N ILE A 24 -4.19 -19.95 7.40
CA ILE A 24 -2.72 -19.97 7.40
C ILE A 24 -2.16 -19.37 8.67
N HIS A 25 -0.92 -19.74 9.00
CA HIS A 25 -0.24 -19.14 10.15
C HIS A 25 0.02 -17.64 9.96
N ARG A 26 -0.10 -16.86 11.05
CA ARG A 26 0.13 -15.40 11.03
C ARG A 26 1.53 -15.00 10.54
N ILE A 27 2.55 -15.83 10.82
CA ILE A 27 3.91 -15.59 10.32
C ILE A 27 3.95 -15.64 8.79
N THR A 28 3.16 -16.53 8.17
CA THR A 28 3.05 -16.64 6.72
C THR A 28 2.45 -15.37 6.11
N VAL A 29 1.45 -14.78 6.76
CA VAL A 29 0.88 -13.48 6.37
C VAL A 29 1.95 -12.39 6.43
N LYS A 30 2.70 -12.28 7.55
CA LYS A 30 3.77 -11.29 7.72
C LYS A 30 4.85 -11.43 6.64
N ARG A 31 5.34 -12.64 6.40
CA ARG A 31 6.37 -12.92 5.37
C ARG A 31 5.88 -12.54 3.98
N LYS A 32 4.63 -12.87 3.65
CA LYS A 32 4.06 -12.49 2.35
C LYS A 32 3.79 -11.00 2.22
N LEU A 33 3.42 -10.29 3.29
CA LEU A 33 3.31 -8.83 3.27
C LEU A 33 4.66 -8.20 2.92
N HIS A 34 5.76 -8.66 3.55
CA HIS A 34 7.09 -8.16 3.22
C HIS A 34 7.48 -8.43 1.76
N PHE A 35 7.19 -9.65 1.26
CA PHE A 35 7.38 -9.98 -0.15
C PHE A 35 6.57 -9.07 -1.09
N LEU A 36 5.30 -8.81 -0.79
CA LEU A 36 4.45 -7.91 -1.57
C LEU A 36 4.99 -6.48 -1.57
N ALA A 37 5.55 -6.01 -0.46
CA ALA A 37 6.17 -4.69 -0.37
C ALA A 37 7.43 -4.59 -1.26
N LEU A 38 8.28 -5.62 -1.28
CA LEU A 38 9.43 -5.69 -2.19
C LEU A 38 8.99 -5.68 -3.65
N LYS A 39 7.95 -6.46 -3.97
CA LYS A 39 7.38 -6.46 -5.31
C LYS A 39 6.82 -5.08 -5.71
N ALA A 40 6.07 -4.43 -4.82
CA ALA A 40 5.51 -3.10 -5.08
C ALA A 40 6.60 -2.06 -5.37
N ARG A 41 7.74 -2.12 -4.68
CA ARG A 41 8.90 -1.26 -4.98
C ARG A 41 9.46 -1.49 -6.40
N LEU A 42 9.55 -2.76 -6.83
CA LEU A 42 9.99 -3.08 -8.18
C LEU A 42 8.98 -2.63 -9.23
N ASP A 43 7.68 -2.78 -8.97
CA ASP A 43 6.62 -2.35 -9.86
C ASP A 43 6.58 -0.81 -9.97
N GLN A 44 6.74 -0.08 -8.86
CA GLN A 44 6.89 1.39 -8.87
C GLN A 44 8.11 1.84 -9.67
N ALA A 45 9.27 1.18 -9.48
CA ALA A 45 10.47 1.52 -10.25
C ALA A 45 10.29 1.28 -11.76
N ARG A 46 9.47 0.29 -12.16
CA ARG A 46 9.11 0.09 -13.56
C ARG A 46 8.19 1.19 -14.07
N LEU A 47 7.16 1.56 -13.30
CA LEU A 47 6.25 2.66 -13.62
C LEU A 47 7.01 3.97 -13.82
N LEU A 48 7.90 4.33 -12.90
CA LEU A 48 8.71 5.54 -13.02
C LEU A 48 9.60 5.53 -14.27
N ARG A 49 10.15 4.38 -14.65
CA ARG A 49 10.90 4.25 -15.92
C ARG A 49 10.02 4.40 -17.15
N SER A 50 8.79 3.87 -17.16
CA SER A 50 7.88 4.08 -18.30
C SER A 50 7.40 5.53 -18.40
N LEU A 51 7.30 6.25 -17.27
CA LEU A 51 6.98 7.68 -17.27
C LEU A 51 8.18 8.57 -17.68
N GLN A 52 9.38 8.02 -17.84
CA GLN A 52 10.51 8.77 -18.41
C GLN A 52 10.44 8.83 -19.94
N SER A 53 9.87 7.80 -20.57
CA SER A 53 9.68 7.77 -22.03
C SER A 53 8.52 8.64 -22.51
N ASP A 54 7.49 8.84 -21.67
CA ASP A 54 6.30 9.61 -22.00
C ASP A 54 6.19 10.87 -21.14
N ARG A 55 5.89 12.02 -21.74
CA ARG A 55 5.73 13.27 -20.99
C ARG A 55 4.44 13.23 -20.18
N VAL A 56 4.55 13.31 -18.85
CA VAL A 56 3.40 13.55 -17.96
C VAL A 56 2.86 14.96 -18.23
N LEU A 57 1.63 15.06 -18.74
CA LEU A 57 0.98 16.33 -19.08
C LEU A 57 0.37 17.00 -17.85
N GLU A 58 -0.21 16.20 -16.95
CA GLU A 58 -0.89 16.65 -15.74
C GLU A 58 -0.58 15.65 -14.61
N MET A 59 -0.33 16.17 -13.41
CA MET A 59 -0.03 15.38 -12.22
C MET A 59 -0.87 15.89 -11.06
N GLN A 60 -1.55 14.97 -10.38
CA GLN A 60 -2.37 15.26 -9.21
C GLN A 60 -1.70 14.68 -7.97
N PHE A 61 -1.67 15.48 -6.91
CA PHE A 61 -1.25 15.06 -5.57
C PHE A 61 -2.47 15.01 -4.67
N ASP A 62 -2.51 14.02 -3.78
CA ASP A 62 -3.58 13.88 -2.80
C ASP A 62 -3.01 13.92 -1.38
N ASP A 63 -3.66 14.67 -0.50
CA ASP A 63 -3.20 14.89 0.87
C ASP A 63 -4.00 14.00 1.82
N LEU A 64 -3.29 13.15 2.57
CA LEU A 64 -3.89 12.46 3.70
C LEU A 64 -3.90 13.40 4.90
N ILE A 65 -5.06 14.01 5.16
CA ILE A 65 -5.26 14.92 6.28
C ILE A 65 -5.87 14.16 7.46
N THR A 66 -5.18 14.18 8.60
CA THR A 66 -5.69 13.59 9.83
C THR A 66 -6.57 14.58 10.60
N SER A 67 -7.86 14.28 10.74
CA SER A 67 -8.78 15.05 11.59
C SER A 67 -8.93 14.38 12.97
N HIS A 68 -7.89 14.46 13.81
CA HIS A 68 -7.99 13.98 15.18
C HIS A 68 -8.23 15.15 16.15
N HIS A 69 -9.23 15.03 17.02
CA HIS A 69 -9.55 16.04 18.05
C HIS A 69 -8.54 15.96 19.21
N SER A 70 -7.29 16.29 18.93
CA SER A 70 -6.21 16.43 19.90
C SER A 70 -5.73 17.88 19.94
N LYS A 71 -4.97 18.27 20.97
CA LYS A 71 -4.35 19.60 21.05
C LYS A 71 -3.29 19.87 19.98
N LEU A 72 -2.87 18.85 19.22
CA LEU A 72 -1.90 18.99 18.14
C LEU A 72 -2.60 19.40 16.83
N LYS A 73 -1.90 20.20 16.03
CA LYS A 73 -2.39 20.58 14.70
C LYS A 73 -2.59 19.32 13.83
N PRO A 74 -3.61 19.29 12.95
CA PRO A 74 -3.80 18.23 11.97
C PRO A 74 -2.50 17.93 11.22
N LEU A 75 -2.09 16.67 11.17
CA LEU A 75 -0.97 16.25 10.35
C LEU A 75 -1.49 16.04 8.92
N SER A 76 -0.97 16.83 7.97
CA SER A 76 -1.14 16.58 6.54
C SER A 76 0.08 15.82 6.03
N ILE A 77 -0.16 14.74 5.29
CA ILE A 77 0.89 14.00 4.59
C ILE A 77 0.51 13.99 3.12
N SER A 78 1.22 14.77 2.31
CA SER A 78 1.07 14.77 0.86
C SER A 78 1.59 13.47 0.28
N ALA A 79 0.72 12.73 -0.42
CA ALA A 79 1.07 11.54 -1.15
C ALA A 79 1.21 11.88 -2.65
N ALA A 80 2.38 11.55 -3.20
CA ALA A 80 2.64 11.52 -4.63
C ALA A 80 2.76 10.05 -5.04
N VAL A 81 1.92 9.57 -5.96
CA VAL A 81 1.94 8.18 -6.45
C VAL A 81 2.53 8.12 -7.85
#